data_AF-A0A2G6PLT7-F1
#
_entry.id   AF-A0A2G6PLT7-F1
#
_cell.length_a   1.000
_cell.length_b   1.000
_cell.length_c   1.000
_cell.angle_alpha   90.00
_cell.angle_beta   90.00
_cell.angle_gamma   90.00
#
_symmetry.space_group_name_H-M   'P 1'
#
loop_
_entity.id
_entity.type
_entity.pdbx_description
1 polymer ?
#
loop_
_entity_poly.entity_id
_entity_poly.type
_entity_poly.pdbx_seq_one_letter_code
_entity_poly.pdbx_strand_id
1 'polypeptide(L)'
;MANSHGLKSSVVKKQAAARKLAKNKKKGDFSVYIGNENLVVRKNQSYKERNHYFENKQKFPKKKLKTKNPDSLREQGIIDERGFFLKGKKKNFLTKSMVDSKGLDFYGMPRG
;
A
#
# COMPACT_ATOMS: atom_id res chain seq x y z
N MET A 1 -6.28 37.07 -36.00
CA MET A 1 -7.25 37.09 -34.88
C MET A 1 -6.87 36.04 -33.85
N ALA A 2 -6.70 36.46 -32.59
CA ALA A 2 -6.57 35.56 -31.45
C ALA A 2 -7.94 35.01 -31.05
N ASN A 3 -8.00 33.83 -30.43
CA ASN A 3 -9.26 33.30 -29.90
C ASN A 3 -9.73 34.11 -28.67
N SER A 4 -10.90 33.76 -28.11
CA SER A 4 -11.49 34.40 -26.91
C SER A 4 -10.56 34.41 -25.67
N HIS A 5 -9.48 33.64 -25.70
CA HIS A 5 -8.48 33.55 -24.62
C HIS A 5 -7.15 34.24 -24.99
N GLY A 6 -7.12 35.07 -26.04
CA GLY A 6 -5.93 35.83 -26.43
C GLY A 6 -4.83 35.01 -27.11
N LEU A 7 -5.08 33.74 -27.44
CA LEU A 7 -4.08 32.87 -28.09
C LEU A 7 -4.15 32.95 -29.61
N LYS A 8 -2.98 33.02 -30.26
CA LYS A 8 -2.87 32.93 -31.73
C LYS A 8 -3.43 31.57 -32.21
N SER A 9 -4.16 31.58 -33.32
CA SER A 9 -4.85 30.39 -33.86
C SER A 9 -3.92 29.19 -34.09
N SER A 10 -2.66 29.42 -34.45
CA SER A 10 -1.64 28.38 -34.61
C SER A 10 -1.30 27.67 -33.29
N VAL A 11 -1.27 28.41 -32.18
CA VAL A 11 -1.01 27.87 -30.84
C VAL A 11 -2.19 27.02 -30.37
N VAL A 12 -3.41 27.49 -30.61
CA VAL A 12 -4.64 26.76 -30.26
C VAL A 12 -4.72 25.42 -31.02
N LYS A 13 -4.38 25.43 -32.32
CA LYS A 13 -4.32 24.20 -33.13
C LYS A 13 -3.25 23.24 -32.63
N LYS A 14 -2.06 23.74 -32.25
CA LYS A 14 -0.99 22.91 -31.64
C LYS A 14 -1.43 22.31 -30.30
N GLN A 15 -2.10 23.09 -29.44
CA GLN A 15 -2.62 22.60 -28.16
C GLN A 15 -3.73 21.56 -28.36
N ALA A 16 -4.63 21.76 -29.32
CA ALA A 16 -5.69 20.79 -29.65
C ALA A 16 -5.10 19.48 -30.19
N ALA A 17 -4.10 19.54 -31.08
CA ALA A 17 -3.38 18.37 -31.57
C ALA A 17 -2.65 17.61 -30.44
N ALA A 18 -1.96 18.33 -29.55
CA ALA A 18 -1.29 17.75 -28.39
C ALA A 18 -2.29 17.05 -27.43
N ARG A 19 -3.46 17.66 -27.19
CA ARG A 19 -4.53 17.06 -26.38
C ARG A 19 -5.12 15.80 -27.03
N LYS A 20 -5.30 15.79 -28.35
CA LYS A 20 -5.78 14.61 -29.09
C LYS A 20 -4.77 13.45 -29.01
N LEU A 21 -3.48 13.75 -29.13
CA LEU A 21 -2.41 12.77 -28.94
C LEU A 21 -2.34 12.26 -27.49
N ALA A 22 -2.53 13.13 -26.50
CA ALA A 22 -2.54 12.73 -25.08
C ALA A 22 -3.77 11.90 -24.68
N LYS A 23 -4.95 12.16 -25.28
CA LYS A 23 -6.18 11.39 -25.03
C LYS A 23 -6.11 9.96 -25.59
N ASN A 24 -5.40 9.76 -26.70
CA ASN A 24 -5.23 8.44 -27.34
C ASN A 24 -3.96 7.71 -26.92
N LYS A 25 -3.01 8.38 -26.24
CA LYS A 25 -2.02 7.68 -25.44
C LYS A 25 -2.79 6.99 -24.33
N LYS A 26 -2.99 5.67 -24.46
CA LYS A 26 -3.28 4.82 -23.30
C LYS A 26 -2.30 5.31 -22.23
N LYS A 27 -2.80 5.76 -21.07
CA LYS A 27 -1.94 6.04 -19.93
C LYS A 27 -1.05 4.82 -19.83
N GLY A 28 0.24 4.99 -20.10
CA GLY A 28 1.18 3.86 -20.24
C GLY A 28 0.89 2.92 -19.09
N ASP A 29 0.70 1.63 -19.40
CA ASP A 29 0.19 0.64 -18.45
C ASP A 29 0.70 1.00 -17.05
N PHE A 30 -0.21 1.29 -16.12
CA PHE A 30 0.15 1.33 -14.71
C PHE A 30 0.47 -0.09 -14.20
N SER A 31 0.93 -0.99 -15.08
CA SER A 31 1.73 -2.11 -14.66
C SER A 31 2.94 -1.49 -13.98
N VAL A 32 2.98 -1.67 -12.67
CA VAL A 32 4.21 -1.60 -11.89
C VAL A 32 5.32 -2.16 -12.77
N TYR A 33 6.44 -1.45 -12.91
CA TYR A 33 7.61 -1.99 -13.60
C TYR A 33 7.92 -3.35 -12.98
N ILE A 34 7.53 -4.39 -13.70
CA ILE A 34 7.80 -5.78 -13.41
C ILE A 34 8.91 -6.06 -14.42
N GLY A 35 10.10 -6.42 -13.94
CA GLY A 35 11.26 -6.71 -14.79
C GLY A 35 10.97 -7.78 -15.85
N ASN A 36 12.00 -8.22 -16.59
CA ASN A 36 11.93 -9.21 -17.69
C ASN A 36 11.35 -10.59 -17.31
N GLU A 37 10.12 -10.66 -16.83
CA GLU A 37 9.40 -11.88 -16.52
C GLU A 37 8.38 -12.16 -17.62
N ASN A 38 8.51 -13.33 -18.23
CA ASN A 38 7.69 -13.78 -19.32
C ASN A 38 6.27 -14.11 -18.82
N LEU A 39 5.23 -13.53 -19.46
CA LEU A 39 3.81 -13.70 -19.08
C LEU A 39 3.37 -15.18 -18.98
N VAL A 40 4.05 -16.05 -19.72
CA VAL A 40 3.85 -17.52 -19.72
C VAL A 40 4.31 -18.15 -18.39
N VAL A 41 5.44 -17.71 -17.83
CA VAL A 41 6.00 -18.23 -16.56
C VAL A 41 5.06 -17.94 -15.40
N ARG A 42 4.41 -16.77 -15.40
CA ARG A 42 3.42 -16.40 -14.38
C ARG A 42 2.13 -17.22 -14.47
N LYS A 43 1.69 -17.58 -15.67
CA LYS A 43 0.55 -18.51 -15.87
C LYS A 43 0.88 -19.93 -15.41
N ASN A 44 2.16 -20.32 -15.53
CA ASN A 44 2.67 -21.64 -15.16
C ASN A 44 3.11 -21.76 -13.70
N GLN A 45 2.95 -20.70 -12.90
CA GLN A 45 3.16 -20.76 -11.45
C GLN A 45 2.25 -21.86 -10.88
N SER A 46 2.87 -22.88 -10.30
CA SER A 46 2.28 -24.20 -10.14
C SER A 46 0.97 -24.10 -9.35
N TYR A 47 0.01 -24.98 -9.62
CA TYR A 47 -1.24 -25.07 -8.85
C TYR A 47 -1.00 -25.06 -7.33
N LYS A 48 0.13 -25.61 -6.88
CA LYS A 48 0.61 -25.60 -5.48
C LYS A 48 0.92 -24.19 -4.95
N GLU A 49 1.54 -23.32 -5.73
CA GLU A 49 1.86 -21.95 -5.31
C GLU A 49 0.60 -21.07 -5.23
N ARG A 50 -0.37 -21.29 -6.15
CA ARG A 50 -1.68 -20.62 -6.08
C ARG A 50 -2.48 -21.07 -4.86
N ASN A 51 -2.51 -22.36 -4.56
CA ASN A 51 -3.16 -22.88 -3.36
C ASN A 51 -2.46 -22.38 -2.10
N HIS A 52 -1.12 -22.37 -2.05
CA HIS A 52 -0.38 -21.83 -0.91
C HIS A 52 -0.68 -20.35 -0.67
N TYR A 53 -0.75 -19.53 -1.74
CA TYR A 53 -1.13 -18.12 -1.62
C TYR A 53 -2.58 -17.94 -1.12
N PHE A 54 -3.51 -18.72 -1.66
CA PHE A 54 -4.92 -18.67 -1.28
C PHE A 54 -5.15 -19.16 0.16
N GLU A 55 -4.54 -20.28 0.54
CA GLU A 55 -4.55 -20.81 1.90
C GLU A 55 -3.90 -19.83 2.89
N ASN A 56 -2.80 -19.16 2.52
CA ASN A 56 -2.19 -18.13 3.36
C ASN A 56 -3.09 -16.90 3.54
N LYS A 57 -3.90 -16.54 2.55
CA LYS A 57 -4.93 -15.50 2.69
C LYS A 57 -6.10 -15.93 3.57
N GLN A 58 -6.54 -17.18 3.48
CA GLN A 58 -7.61 -17.71 4.33
C GLN A 58 -7.15 -17.94 5.77
N LYS A 59 -5.91 -18.39 5.97
CA LYS A 59 -5.26 -18.53 7.30
C LYS A 59 -4.91 -17.19 7.93
N PHE A 60 -4.88 -16.10 7.15
CA PHE A 60 -4.69 -14.77 7.70
C PHE A 60 -5.94 -14.39 8.51
N PRO A 61 -5.85 -14.21 9.84
CA PRO A 61 -7.01 -13.80 10.63
C PRO A 61 -7.54 -12.48 10.06
N LYS A 62 -8.86 -12.39 9.84
CA LYS A 62 -9.52 -11.16 9.35
C LYS A 62 -9.02 -10.01 10.21
N LYS A 63 -8.30 -9.07 9.57
CA LYS A 63 -7.39 -8.05 10.14
C LYS A 63 -7.97 -7.06 11.16
N LYS A 64 -9.16 -7.30 11.72
CA LYS A 64 -9.81 -6.40 12.66
C LYS A 64 -9.75 -7.01 14.06
N LEU A 65 -9.09 -6.29 14.96
CA LEU A 65 -9.18 -6.57 16.39
C LEU A 65 -10.66 -6.59 16.80
N LYS A 66 -11.04 -7.54 17.65
CA LYS A 66 -12.41 -7.67 18.16
C LYS A 66 -12.89 -6.38 18.81
N THR A 67 -11.98 -5.67 19.45
CA THR A 67 -12.19 -4.37 20.07
C THR A 67 -11.02 -3.45 19.77
N LYS A 68 -11.23 -2.14 19.84
CA LYS A 68 -10.15 -1.14 19.77
C LYS A 68 -9.81 -0.56 21.15
N ASN A 69 -10.45 -1.04 22.21
CA ASN A 69 -10.21 -0.58 23.57
C ASN A 69 -8.87 -1.15 24.07
N PRO A 70 -7.87 -0.31 24.42
CA PRO A 70 -6.57 -0.79 24.86
C PRO A 70 -6.64 -1.70 26.10
N ASP A 71 -7.53 -1.44 27.05
CA ASP A 71 -7.60 -2.24 28.29
C ASP A 71 -8.08 -3.67 28.00
N SER A 72 -9.15 -3.81 27.21
CA SER A 72 -9.60 -5.13 26.76
C SER A 72 -8.56 -5.87 25.91
N LEU A 73 -7.71 -5.15 25.18
CA LEU A 73 -6.63 -5.76 24.39
C LEU A 73 -5.46 -6.22 25.27
N ARG A 74 -5.21 -5.54 26.39
CA ARG A 74 -4.24 -5.97 27.42
C ARG A 74 -4.75 -7.21 28.15
N GLU A 75 -6.00 -7.21 28.60
CA GLU A 75 -6.63 -8.34 29.27
C GLU A 75 -6.62 -9.61 28.39
N GLN A 76 -6.83 -9.46 27.09
CA GLN A 76 -6.76 -10.57 26.13
C GLN A 76 -5.34 -11.04 25.81
N GLY A 77 -4.30 -10.38 26.35
CA GLY A 77 -2.91 -10.68 26.05
C GLY A 77 -2.52 -10.42 24.59
N ILE A 78 -3.15 -9.43 23.95
CA ILE A 78 -2.85 -9.05 22.56
C ILE A 78 -1.73 -8.00 22.52
N ILE A 79 -1.78 -7.03 23.44
CA ILE A 79 -0.76 -5.99 23.60
C ILE A 79 -0.11 -6.05 24.98
N ASP A 80 1.16 -5.63 25.07
CA ASP A 80 1.86 -5.46 26.34
C ASP A 80 1.42 -4.19 27.08
N GLU A 81 1.96 -3.97 28.28
CA GLU A 81 1.67 -2.79 29.10
C GLU A 81 2.05 -1.48 28.40
N ARG A 82 3.16 -1.50 27.65
CA ARG A 82 3.67 -0.38 26.85
C ARG A 82 2.85 -0.13 25.58
N GLY A 83 1.96 -1.05 25.20
CA GLY A 83 1.05 -0.96 24.07
C GLY A 83 1.53 -1.68 22.79
N PHE A 84 2.59 -2.47 22.83
CA PHE A 84 3.07 -3.23 21.67
C PHE A 84 2.33 -4.55 21.47
N PHE A 85 2.09 -4.91 20.21
CA PHE A 85 1.58 -6.24 19.90
C PHE A 85 2.58 -7.35 20.26
N LEU A 86 2.13 -8.32 21.07
CA LEU A 86 2.94 -9.45 21.49
C LEU A 86 3.26 -10.39 20.31
N LYS A 87 2.29 -10.60 19.40
CA LYS A 87 2.44 -11.43 18.20
C LYS A 87 2.30 -10.59 16.92
N GLY A 88 3.06 -10.97 15.88
CA GLY A 88 3.04 -10.30 14.58
C GLY A 88 3.89 -9.03 14.54
N LYS A 89 3.39 -7.99 13.87
CA LYS A 89 4.14 -6.74 13.68
C LYS A 89 4.31 -6.02 15.03
N LYS A 90 5.56 -5.82 15.46
CA LYS A 90 5.98 -5.15 16.71
C LYS A 90 5.73 -3.64 16.71
N LYS A 91 4.52 -3.26 16.31
CA LYS A 91 4.03 -1.89 16.28
C LYS A 91 3.34 -1.59 17.60
N ASN A 92 3.48 -0.37 18.09
CA ASN A 92 2.73 0.09 19.25
C ASN A 92 1.32 0.50 18.82
N PHE A 93 0.30 -0.06 19.48
CA PHE A 93 -1.11 0.22 19.23
C PHE A 93 -1.52 1.62 19.67
N LEU A 94 -0.95 2.10 20.78
CA LEU A 94 -1.25 3.40 21.38
C LEU A 94 -0.63 4.54 20.55
N THR A 95 0.69 4.48 20.34
CA THR A 95 1.41 5.53 19.59
C THR A 95 1.25 5.38 18.08
N LYS A 96 0.74 4.23 17.60
CA LYS A 96 0.64 3.88 16.17
C LYS A 96 1.99 4.00 15.43
N SER A 97 3.10 3.88 16.16
CA SER A 97 4.48 3.89 15.63
C SER A 97 5.21 2.61 16.03
N MET A 98 6.52 2.51 15.76
CA MET A 98 7.35 1.38 16.21
C MET A 98 8.00 1.63 17.59
N VAL A 99 7.68 2.74 18.24
CA VAL A 99 8.21 3.13 19.55
C VAL A 99 7.08 3.38 20.54
N ASP A 100 7.39 3.28 21.83
CA ASP A 100 6.52 3.71 22.91
C ASP A 100 6.57 5.23 23.13
N SER A 101 5.87 5.72 24.15
CA SER A 101 5.86 7.15 24.50
C SER A 101 7.22 7.67 24.96
N LYS A 102 8.16 6.78 25.32
CA LYS A 102 9.53 7.10 25.74
C LYS A 102 10.53 7.02 24.58
N GLY A 103 10.07 6.73 23.36
CA GLY A 103 10.93 6.58 22.19
C GLY A 103 11.68 5.24 22.11
N LEU A 104 11.34 4.29 22.97
CA LEU A 104 11.93 2.95 22.97
C LEU A 104 11.09 2.00 22.13
N ASP A 105 11.74 1.12 21.39
CA ASP A 105 11.07 0.10 20.61
C ASP A 105 10.65 -1.13 21.44
N PHE A 106 10.09 -2.13 20.77
CA PHE A 106 9.63 -3.36 21.41
C PHE A 106 10.72 -4.04 22.26
N TYR A 107 11.99 -3.94 21.87
CA TYR A 107 13.12 -4.53 22.58
C TYR A 107 13.74 -3.59 23.63
N GLY A 108 13.18 -2.39 23.80
CA GLY A 108 13.71 -1.38 24.73
C GLY A 108 14.87 -0.58 24.14
N MET A 109 15.10 -0.62 22.82
CA MET A 109 16.14 0.17 22.18
C MET A 109 15.57 1.46 21.61
N PRO A 110 16.29 2.60 21.69
CA PRO A 110 15.86 3.82 21.04
C PRO A 110 15.85 3.62 19.52
N ARG A 111 14.80 4.12 18.86
CA ARG A 111 14.79 4.28 17.40
C ARG A 111 14.87 5.75 17.06
N GLY A 112 15.86 6.10 16.26
CA GLY A 112 16.04 7.44 15.70
C GLY A 112 14.90 7.86 14.79
#